data_AF-A0A438GQP8-F1
#
_entry.id   AF-A0A438GQP8-F1
#
_cell.length_a   1.000
_cell.length_b   1.000
_cell.length_c   1.000
_cell.angle_alpha   90.00
_cell.angle_beta   90.00
_cell.angle_gamma   90.00
#
_symmetry.space_group_name_H-M   'P 1'
#
loop_
_entity.id
_entity.type
_entity.pdbx_description
1 polymer ?
#
loop_
_entity_poly.entity_id
_entity_poly.type
_entity_poly.pdbx_seq_one_letter_code
_entity_poly.pdbx_strand_id
1 'polypeptide(L)'
;MKTMSLLLSLLLIALALKPFPVAAEAAPDPVLDIEGKKLRSEVDYYILPVIRRRGGGGLTLASTGNETCPLDVVQEQHEVSNGLPLMFMPVNPKKSMIRVSTDHNIEFFAATICVQSTVWKLEYDESSGQQFVTTGGVEGNPGRGILSNWFKIEKYEDDNNLDGYRRLALSDVPFKVMFKKA
;
A
#
# COMPACT_ATOMS: atom_id res chain seq x y z
N MET A 1 -4.26 -39.73 -53.30
CA MET A 1 -3.15 -38.80 -52.99
C MET A 1 -3.63 -37.43 -52.52
N LYS A 2 -4.60 -36.77 -53.19
CA LYS A 2 -5.09 -35.43 -52.81
C LYS A 2 -5.82 -35.38 -51.44
N THR A 3 -6.65 -36.37 -51.13
CA THR A 3 -7.38 -36.47 -49.85
C THR A 3 -6.48 -36.77 -48.66
N MET A 4 -5.43 -37.58 -48.85
CA MET A 4 -4.46 -37.91 -47.80
C MET A 4 -3.56 -36.71 -47.43
N SER A 5 -3.27 -35.83 -48.40
CA SER A 5 -2.56 -34.57 -48.17
C SER A 5 -3.40 -33.55 -47.37
N LEU A 6 -4.71 -33.47 -47.66
CA LEU A 6 -5.65 -32.60 -46.93
C LEU A 6 -5.85 -33.04 -45.47
N LEU A 7 -5.85 -34.35 -45.20
CA LEU A 7 -5.95 -34.86 -43.83
C LEU A 7 -4.68 -34.59 -43.02
N LEU A 8 -3.51 -34.68 -43.67
CA LEU A 8 -2.23 -34.39 -43.04
C LEU A 8 -2.06 -32.90 -42.72
N SER A 9 -2.53 -32.01 -43.61
CA SER A 9 -2.50 -30.57 -43.37
C SER A 9 -3.45 -30.16 -42.23
N LEU A 10 -4.63 -30.76 -42.13
CA LEU A 10 -5.58 -30.49 -41.05
C LEU A 10 -5.05 -30.94 -39.68
N LEU A 11 -4.34 -32.08 -39.63
CA LEU A 11 -3.72 -32.60 -38.41
C LEU A 11 -2.57 -31.72 -37.92
N LEU A 12 -1.76 -31.17 -38.84
CA LEU A 12 -0.67 -30.24 -38.53
C LEU A 12 -1.19 -28.91 -37.98
N ILE A 13 -2.30 -28.40 -38.52
CA ILE A 13 -2.95 -27.18 -38.03
C ILE A 13 -3.53 -27.42 -36.62
N ALA A 14 -4.18 -28.55 -36.38
CA ALA A 14 -4.71 -28.90 -35.05
C ALA A 14 -3.59 -29.05 -33.99
N LEU A 15 -2.39 -29.50 -34.38
CA LEU A 15 -1.24 -29.61 -33.48
C LEU A 15 -0.57 -28.26 -33.19
N ALA A 16 -0.66 -27.30 -34.12
CA ALA A 16 -0.13 -25.94 -33.98
C ALA A 16 -1.04 -25.02 -33.14
N LEU A 17 -2.32 -25.35 -33.00
CA LEU A 17 -3.31 -24.61 -32.22
C LEU A 17 -3.39 -25.04 -30.74
N LYS A 18 -2.38 -25.75 -30.21
CA LYS A 18 -2.35 -26.04 -28.77
C LYS A 18 -2.34 -24.71 -28.00
N PRO A 19 -3.36 -24.42 -27.18
CA PRO A 19 -3.34 -23.23 -26.35
C PRO A 19 -2.13 -23.32 -25.42
N PHE A 20 -1.19 -22.40 -25.56
CA PHE A 20 -0.14 -22.23 -24.57
C PHE A 20 -0.82 -22.03 -23.21
N PRO A 21 -0.44 -22.78 -22.16
CA PRO A 21 -0.94 -22.50 -20.84
C PRO A 21 -0.46 -21.09 -20.47
N VAL A 22 -1.39 -20.13 -20.49
CA VAL A 22 -1.17 -18.82 -19.89
C VAL A 22 -1.00 -19.10 -18.40
N ALA A 23 0.22 -18.97 -17.90
CA ALA A 23 0.47 -19.01 -16.46
C ALA A 23 -0.34 -17.86 -15.84
N ALA A 24 -1.33 -18.21 -15.02
CA ALA A 24 -2.01 -17.20 -14.21
C ALA A 24 -0.96 -16.58 -13.29
N GLU A 25 -0.76 -15.27 -13.41
CA GLU A 25 0.16 -14.54 -12.55
C GLU A 25 -0.28 -14.73 -11.09
N ALA A 26 0.63 -15.22 -10.25
CA ALA A 26 0.32 -15.45 -8.85
C ALA A 26 -0.04 -14.11 -8.19
N ALA A 27 -1.10 -14.08 -7.38
CA ALA A 27 -1.46 -12.88 -6.66
C ALA A 27 -0.29 -12.43 -5.77
N PRO A 28 -0.04 -11.11 -5.62
CA PRO A 28 1.04 -10.62 -4.78
C PRO A 28 0.94 -11.14 -3.33
N ASP A 29 2.08 -11.20 -2.67
CA ASP A 29 2.16 -11.73 -1.31
C ASP A 29 1.33 -10.91 -0.32
N PRO A 30 0.73 -11.58 0.69
CA PRO A 30 -0.01 -10.88 1.72
C PRO A 30 0.89 -9.97 2.56
N VAL A 31 0.30 -8.89 3.04
CA VAL A 31 0.91 -8.08 4.09
C VAL A 31 0.82 -8.78 5.43
N LEU A 32 1.90 -8.76 6.23
CA LEU A 32 2.02 -9.45 7.51
C LEU A 32 2.29 -8.41 8.59
N ASP A 33 1.64 -8.57 9.74
CA ASP A 33 1.94 -7.84 10.97
C ASP A 33 3.15 -8.42 11.70
N ILE A 34 3.52 -7.78 12.82
CA ILE A 34 4.63 -8.21 13.68
C ILE A 34 4.42 -9.60 14.33
N GLU A 35 3.20 -10.13 14.32
CA GLU A 35 2.88 -11.49 14.80
C GLU A 35 2.87 -12.53 13.67
N GLY A 36 3.21 -12.10 12.44
CA GLY A 36 3.17 -12.93 11.24
C GLY A 36 1.75 -13.23 10.75
N LYS A 37 0.73 -12.50 11.22
CA LYS A 37 -0.65 -12.63 10.74
C LYS A 37 -0.89 -11.71 9.56
N LYS A 38 -1.78 -12.15 8.67
CA LYS A 38 -2.08 -11.42 7.43
C LYS A 38 -2.92 -10.19 7.73
N LEU A 39 -2.50 -9.03 7.22
CA LEU A 39 -3.27 -7.80 7.27
C LEU A 39 -4.58 -7.95 6.47
N ARG A 40 -5.63 -7.36 7.03
CA ARG A 40 -6.99 -7.37 6.48
C ARG A 40 -7.57 -5.96 6.47
N SER A 41 -8.45 -5.69 5.51
CA SER A 41 -9.35 -4.54 5.55
C SER A 41 -10.25 -4.60 6.78
N GLU A 42 -10.79 -3.44 7.19
CA GLU A 42 -11.69 -3.30 8.35
C GLU A 42 -11.06 -3.73 9.69
N VAL A 43 -9.72 -3.80 9.74
CA VAL A 43 -8.96 -4.07 10.96
C VAL A 43 -7.99 -2.92 11.17
N ASP A 44 -7.89 -2.47 12.41
CA ASP A 44 -7.00 -1.38 12.80
C ASP A 44 -5.58 -1.88 13.05
N TYR A 45 -4.61 -1.12 12.55
CA TYR A 45 -3.18 -1.34 12.75
C TYR A 45 -2.49 -0.02 13.09
N TYR A 46 -1.43 -0.11 13.88
CA TYR A 46 -0.40 0.91 14.00
C TYR A 46 0.69 0.67 12.96
N ILE A 47 1.19 1.76 12.39
CA ILE A 47 2.39 1.76 11.54
C ILE A 47 3.56 2.23 12.40
N LEU A 48 4.52 1.34 12.63
CA LEU A 48 5.66 1.58 13.53
C LEU A 48 6.98 1.58 12.75
N PRO A 49 7.96 2.42 13.13
CA PRO A 49 9.30 2.38 12.54
C PRO A 49 10.00 1.07 12.90
N VAL A 50 10.75 0.51 11.95
CA VAL A 50 11.58 -0.69 12.22
C VAL A 50 12.81 -0.33 13.07
N ILE A 51 13.41 0.84 12.82
CA ILE A 51 14.65 1.27 13.49
C ILE A 51 14.30 1.89 14.85
N ARG A 52 14.48 1.11 15.92
CA ARG A 52 14.38 1.59 17.29
C ARG A 52 15.58 2.47 17.66
N ARG A 53 15.42 3.41 18.61
CA ARG A 53 16.43 4.34 19.16
C ARG A 53 16.85 5.54 18.32
N ARG A 54 16.38 5.66 17.08
CA ARG A 54 16.77 6.77 16.17
C ARG A 54 15.61 7.50 15.51
N GLY A 55 14.37 7.09 15.71
CA GLY A 55 13.29 7.61 14.88
C GLY A 55 11.93 7.35 15.45
N GLY A 56 11.60 8.02 16.56
CA GLY A 56 10.21 8.26 16.99
C GLY A 56 9.35 7.04 17.31
N GLY A 57 8.07 7.31 17.55
CA GLY A 57 7.01 6.31 17.72
C GLY A 57 6.32 5.98 16.41
N GLY A 58 5.07 5.54 16.49
CA GLY A 58 4.24 5.25 15.32
C GLY A 58 3.73 6.50 14.59
N LEU A 59 2.99 6.29 13.51
CA LEU A 59 2.39 7.38 12.73
C LEU A 59 1.16 7.97 13.43
N THR A 60 1.02 9.29 13.34
CA THR A 60 -0.06 10.08 13.95
C THR A 60 -0.41 11.28 13.07
N LEU A 61 -1.31 12.13 13.55
CA LEU A 61 -1.76 13.35 12.87
C LEU A 61 -1.30 14.60 13.63
N ALA A 62 -0.81 15.60 12.90
CA ALA A 62 -0.48 16.91 13.46
C ALA A 62 -0.71 18.04 12.45
N SER A 63 -0.95 19.25 12.96
CA SER A 63 -0.88 20.47 12.13
C SER A 63 0.59 20.86 12.03
N THR A 64 1.14 20.87 10.80
CA THR A 64 2.57 21.17 10.58
C THR A 64 2.82 22.48 9.85
N GLY A 65 1.79 23.02 9.18
CA GLY A 65 1.84 24.31 8.49
C GLY A 65 1.25 25.47 9.29
N ASN A 66 0.95 26.56 8.58
CA ASN A 66 0.28 27.73 9.16
C ASN A 66 -1.22 27.50 9.36
N GLU A 67 -1.80 26.53 8.63
CA GLU A 67 -3.21 26.17 8.73
C GLU A 67 -3.42 25.04 9.75
N THR A 68 -4.55 25.09 10.46
CA THR A 68 -4.92 24.06 11.43
C THR A 68 -5.42 22.77 10.78
N CYS A 69 -5.93 22.87 9.55
CA CYS A 69 -6.51 21.76 8.79
C CYS A 69 -6.16 21.89 7.30
N PRO A 70 -6.03 20.78 6.55
CA PRO A 70 -6.05 19.39 7.01
C PRO A 70 -4.87 19.06 7.94
N LEU A 71 -4.95 17.94 8.66
CA LEU A 71 -3.83 17.46 9.47
C LEU A 71 -2.88 16.66 8.57
N ASP A 72 -1.59 16.76 8.86
CA ASP A 72 -0.56 16.02 8.13
C ASP A 72 -0.22 14.72 8.84
N VAL A 73 0.21 13.73 8.05
CA VAL A 73 0.67 12.46 8.57
C VAL A 73 2.10 12.61 9.03
N VAL A 74 2.31 12.49 10.34
CA VAL A 74 3.61 12.67 10.97
C VAL A 74 4.00 11.46 11.79
N GLN A 75 5.26 11.41 12.19
CA GLN A 75 5.75 10.43 13.13
C GLN A 75 5.73 10.98 14.55
N GLU A 76 5.26 10.17 15.51
CA GLU A 76 5.34 10.48 16.93
C GLU A 76 6.78 10.73 17.39
N GLN A 77 6.98 11.68 18.31
CA GLN A 77 8.31 11.98 18.84
C GLN A 77 8.81 10.92 19.82
N HIS A 78 7.90 10.29 20.57
CA HIS A 78 8.24 9.34 21.61
C HIS A 78 8.08 7.90 21.14
N GLU A 79 9.16 7.11 21.23
CA GLU A 79 9.18 5.70 20.79
C GLU A 79 8.16 4.80 21.51
N VAL A 80 7.69 5.22 22.69
CA VAL A 80 6.67 4.50 23.46
C VAL A 80 5.25 4.71 22.91
N SER A 81 5.03 5.74 22.08
CA SER A 81 3.73 5.99 21.45
C SER A 81 3.59 5.12 20.21
N ASN A 82 2.50 4.36 20.13
CA ASN A 82 2.14 3.64 18.90
C ASN A 82 1.55 4.58 17.83
N GLY A 83 1.27 5.84 18.18
CA GLY A 83 0.52 6.77 17.32
C GLY A 83 -0.96 6.41 17.24
N LEU A 84 -1.58 6.73 16.11
CA LEU A 84 -3.01 6.50 15.86
C LEU A 84 -3.23 5.21 15.06
N PRO A 85 -4.30 4.45 15.36
CA PRO A 85 -4.69 3.31 14.56
C PRO A 85 -5.19 3.75 13.18
N LEU A 86 -4.98 2.91 12.17
CA LEU A 86 -5.46 3.12 10.80
C LEU A 86 -5.88 1.81 10.17
N MET A 87 -6.65 1.92 9.08
CA MET A 87 -7.06 0.77 8.27
C MET A 87 -6.65 0.93 6.81
N PHE A 88 -6.57 -0.21 6.13
CA PHE A 88 -6.25 -0.30 4.71
C PHE A 88 -7.50 -0.70 3.91
N MET A 89 -7.79 0.05 2.86
CA MET A 89 -8.92 -0.20 1.96
C MET A 89 -8.39 -0.53 0.57
N PRO A 90 -8.42 -1.81 0.15
CA PRO A 90 -7.86 -2.21 -1.13
C PRO A 90 -8.70 -1.67 -2.28
N VAL A 91 -8.02 -1.36 -3.39
CA VAL A 91 -8.63 -0.86 -4.64
C VAL A 91 -9.79 -1.72 -5.14
N ASN A 92 -9.76 -3.03 -4.84
CA ASN A 92 -10.90 -3.91 -5.03
C ASN A 92 -11.59 -4.19 -3.67
N PRO A 93 -12.74 -3.56 -3.37
CA PRO A 93 -13.41 -3.70 -2.08
C PRO A 93 -13.93 -5.12 -1.81
N LYS A 94 -14.00 -5.99 -2.82
CA LYS A 94 -14.37 -7.42 -2.64
C LYS A 94 -13.21 -8.26 -2.08
N LYS A 95 -12.00 -7.71 -2.00
CA LYS A 95 -10.82 -8.40 -1.47
C LYS A 95 -10.57 -7.88 -0.07
N SER A 96 -10.57 -8.75 0.94
CA SER A 96 -10.28 -8.32 2.32
C SER A 96 -8.80 -8.40 2.70
N MET A 97 -7.97 -9.11 1.92
CA MET A 97 -6.57 -9.33 2.28
C MET A 97 -5.68 -8.27 1.63
N ILE A 98 -4.95 -7.54 2.48
CA ILE A 98 -3.99 -6.51 2.08
C ILE A 98 -2.75 -7.19 1.51
N ARG A 99 -2.26 -6.70 0.38
CA ARG A 99 -1.16 -7.31 -0.37
C ARG A 99 -0.11 -6.30 -0.73
N VAL A 100 1.11 -6.77 -0.92
CA VAL A 100 2.17 -5.92 -1.47
C VAL A 100 1.86 -5.51 -2.90
N SER A 101 2.46 -4.40 -3.35
CA SER A 101 2.38 -3.91 -4.73
C SER A 101 0.95 -3.70 -5.27
N THR A 102 -0.02 -3.60 -4.36
CA THR A 102 -1.44 -3.37 -4.63
C THR A 102 -1.81 -1.99 -4.10
N ASP A 103 -2.67 -1.26 -4.82
CA ASP A 103 -3.13 0.05 -4.39
C ASP A 103 -4.17 -0.05 -3.26
N HIS A 104 -4.00 0.79 -2.25
CA HIS A 104 -4.92 0.92 -1.13
C HIS A 104 -5.12 2.39 -0.78
N ASN A 105 -6.32 2.75 -0.33
CA ASN A 105 -6.47 3.93 0.51
C ASN A 105 -6.06 3.57 1.95
N ILE A 106 -5.57 4.55 2.68
CA ILE A 106 -5.16 4.44 4.08
C ILE A 106 -5.91 5.52 4.84
N GLU A 107 -6.52 5.17 5.96
CA GLU A 107 -7.32 6.10 6.75
C GLU A 107 -7.07 5.90 8.24
N PHE A 108 -6.80 7.00 8.96
CA PHE A 108 -6.70 6.94 10.42
C PHE A 108 -8.07 6.83 11.06
N PHE A 109 -8.19 5.94 12.04
CA PHE A 109 -9.32 5.88 12.94
C PHE A 109 -9.12 6.87 14.09
N ALA A 110 -9.51 8.13 13.86
CA ALA A 110 -9.37 9.20 14.84
C ALA A 110 -10.47 10.25 14.69
N ALA A 111 -10.99 10.74 15.82
CA ALA A 111 -11.78 11.96 15.84
C ALA A 111 -10.84 13.16 15.77
N THR A 112 -11.09 14.06 14.82
CA THR A 112 -10.25 15.26 14.62
C THR A 112 -11.11 16.52 14.68
N ILE A 113 -10.45 17.68 14.80
CA ILE A 113 -11.09 19.00 14.71
C ILE A 113 -11.36 19.43 13.26
N CYS A 114 -10.83 18.69 12.29
CA CYS A 114 -10.94 18.99 10.87
C CYS A 114 -12.18 18.36 10.28
N VAL A 115 -12.84 19.08 9.36
CA VAL A 115 -14.01 18.57 8.61
C VAL A 115 -13.57 17.62 7.50
N GLN A 116 -12.32 17.76 7.05
CA GLN A 116 -11.67 16.90 6.07
C GLN A 116 -11.54 15.47 6.62
N SER A 117 -11.61 14.48 5.73
CA SER A 117 -11.38 13.08 6.08
C SER A 117 -9.96 12.86 6.62
N THR A 118 -9.76 11.73 7.29
CA THR A 118 -8.43 11.22 7.68
C THR A 118 -7.83 10.28 6.63
N VAL A 119 -8.45 10.20 5.45
CA VAL A 119 -7.93 9.45 4.31
C VAL A 119 -6.67 10.14 3.80
N TRP A 120 -5.62 9.36 3.62
CA TRP A 120 -4.33 9.85 3.16
C TRP A 120 -4.40 10.36 1.72
N LYS A 121 -3.66 11.42 1.46
CA LYS A 121 -3.49 12.05 0.15
C LYS A 121 -2.04 12.53 0.03
N LEU A 122 -1.43 12.30 -1.12
CA LEU A 122 -0.16 12.89 -1.49
C LEU A 122 -0.39 14.31 -2.01
N GLU A 123 0.28 15.27 -1.41
CA GLU A 123 0.20 16.68 -1.78
C GLU A 123 1.59 17.22 -2.10
N TYR A 124 1.66 18.10 -3.10
CA TYR A 124 2.90 18.76 -3.50
C TYR A 124 2.94 20.13 -2.85
N ASP A 125 3.97 20.39 -2.04
CA ASP A 125 4.22 21.71 -1.48
C ASP A 125 5.14 22.48 -2.43
N GLU A 126 4.60 23.52 -3.06
CA GLU A 126 5.36 24.38 -3.96
C GLU A 126 6.51 25.11 -3.24
N SER A 127 6.39 25.37 -1.94
CA SER A 127 7.38 26.14 -1.19
C SER A 127 8.65 25.35 -0.86
N SER A 128 8.51 24.08 -0.46
CA SER A 128 9.65 23.16 -0.26
C SER A 128 10.07 22.42 -1.53
N GLY A 129 9.19 22.35 -2.54
CA GLY A 129 9.39 21.54 -3.74
C GLY A 129 9.28 20.03 -3.47
N GLN A 130 8.63 19.63 -2.37
CA GLN A 130 8.53 18.24 -1.93
C GLN A 130 7.10 17.72 -1.97
N GLN A 131 6.95 16.39 -2.08
CA GLN A 131 5.67 15.72 -1.89
C GLN A 131 5.58 15.18 -0.46
N PHE A 132 4.45 15.38 0.19
CA PHE A 132 4.19 14.94 1.56
C PHE A 132 2.82 14.26 1.67
N VAL A 133 2.67 13.41 2.69
CA VAL A 133 1.37 12.82 3.01
C VAL A 133 0.61 13.74 3.93
N THR A 134 -0.58 14.11 3.49
CA THR A 134 -1.57 14.82 4.30
C THR A 134 -2.89 14.06 4.31
N THR A 135 -3.90 14.60 4.98
CA THR A 135 -5.25 14.04 4.99
C THR A 135 -6.20 14.79 4.05
N GLY A 136 -7.51 14.52 4.13
CA GLY A 136 -8.50 15.11 3.23
C GLY A 136 -8.58 14.41 1.87
N GLY A 137 -8.07 13.19 1.77
CA GLY A 137 -8.30 12.32 0.63
C GLY A 137 -9.77 11.88 0.52
N VAL A 138 -10.08 11.23 -0.59
CA VAL A 138 -11.38 10.63 -0.87
C VAL A 138 -11.16 9.14 -1.04
N GLU A 139 -11.95 8.35 -0.30
CA GLU A 139 -11.96 6.89 -0.41
C GLU A 139 -12.54 6.44 -1.76
N GLY A 140 -11.92 5.44 -2.36
CA GLY A 140 -12.44 4.74 -3.54
C GLY A 140 -12.29 5.52 -4.85
N ASN A 141 -13.16 5.18 -5.81
CA ASN A 141 -13.20 5.75 -7.17
C ASN A 141 -11.84 5.73 -7.91
N PRO A 142 -11.22 4.56 -8.14
CA PRO A 142 -9.95 4.49 -8.86
C PRO A 142 -10.09 5.12 -10.26
N GLY A 143 -9.38 6.23 -10.50
CA GLY A 143 -9.52 7.03 -11.70
C GLY A 143 -8.49 8.17 -11.77
N ARG A 144 -8.38 8.79 -12.96
CA ARG A 144 -7.32 9.76 -13.31
C ARG A 144 -7.25 11.02 -12.43
N GLY A 145 -8.31 11.31 -11.67
CA GLY A 145 -8.40 12.47 -10.77
C GLY A 145 -8.06 12.18 -9.30
N ILE A 146 -7.72 10.94 -8.93
CA ILE A 146 -7.58 10.53 -7.51
C ILE A 146 -6.30 9.72 -7.24
N LEU A 147 -5.32 9.79 -8.15
CA LEU A 147 -4.08 9.01 -8.05
C LEU A 147 -3.28 9.31 -6.77
N SER A 148 -3.40 10.52 -6.23
CA SER A 148 -2.73 10.94 -4.99
C SER A 148 -3.25 10.25 -3.72
N ASN A 149 -4.40 9.57 -3.76
CA ASN A 149 -4.97 8.92 -2.57
C ASN A 149 -4.61 7.42 -2.48
N TRP A 150 -3.89 6.90 -3.47
CA TRP A 150 -3.56 5.48 -3.57
C TRP A 150 -2.12 5.22 -3.17
N PHE A 151 -1.94 4.33 -2.21
CA PHE A 151 -0.65 3.97 -1.64
C PHE A 151 -0.38 2.48 -1.80
N LYS A 152 0.89 2.15 -2.02
CA LYS A 152 1.38 0.76 -2.06
C LYS A 152 2.27 0.48 -0.87
N ILE A 153 2.17 -0.76 -0.39
CA ILE A 153 3.11 -1.32 0.58
C ILE A 153 4.06 -2.21 -0.21
N GLU A 154 5.35 -1.93 -0.12
CA GLU A 154 6.36 -2.76 -0.78
C GLU A 154 7.18 -3.52 0.25
N LYS A 155 7.69 -4.69 -0.12
CA LYS A 155 8.74 -5.34 0.65
C LYS A 155 9.98 -4.46 0.64
N TYR A 156 10.72 -4.52 1.74
CA TYR A 156 12.03 -3.92 1.85
C TYR A 156 13.01 -5.01 2.26
N GLU A 157 13.93 -5.34 1.35
CA GLU A 157 15.05 -6.25 1.59
C GLU A 157 16.25 -5.39 2.03
N ASP A 158 16.83 -5.74 3.17
CA ASP A 158 18.11 -5.19 3.63
C ASP A 158 19.19 -6.24 3.29
N ASP A 159 20.36 -5.81 2.81
CA ASP A 159 21.49 -6.68 2.36
C ASP A 159 21.99 -7.68 3.43
N ASN A 160 21.48 -7.60 4.67
CA ASN A 160 21.78 -8.50 5.78
C ASN A 160 20.75 -9.61 6.01
N ASN A 161 19.99 -10.02 4.98
CA ASN A 161 19.23 -11.29 4.97
C ASN A 161 18.23 -11.41 6.15
N LEU A 162 17.40 -10.39 6.35
CA LEU A 162 16.22 -10.45 7.22
C LEU A 162 14.97 -10.29 6.34
N ASP A 163 14.50 -11.42 5.80
CA ASP A 163 13.22 -11.52 5.12
C ASP A 163 12.09 -11.07 6.07
N GLY A 164 11.51 -9.88 5.88
CA GLY A 164 10.31 -9.52 6.65
C GLY A 164 9.90 -8.05 6.72
N TYR A 165 10.73 -7.09 6.31
CA TYR A 165 10.39 -5.67 6.46
C TYR A 165 9.61 -5.10 5.27
N ARG A 166 8.84 -4.05 5.55
CA ARG A 166 7.96 -3.40 4.56
C ARG A 166 8.19 -1.90 4.60
N ARG A 167 7.92 -1.21 3.50
CA ARG A 167 8.08 0.25 3.40
C ARG A 167 6.81 0.92 2.89
N LEU A 168 6.62 2.15 3.35
CA LEU A 168 5.80 3.15 2.68
C LEU A 168 6.76 4.07 1.93
N ALA A 169 6.62 4.17 0.62
CA ALA A 169 7.56 4.91 -0.20
C ALA A 169 6.89 6.14 -0.82
N LEU A 170 7.43 7.31 -0.51
CA LEU A 170 7.15 8.60 -1.16
C LEU A 170 8.42 9.44 -1.37
N SER A 171 9.59 8.87 -1.04
CA SER A 171 10.90 9.52 -1.08
C SER A 171 11.94 8.51 -1.57
N ASP A 172 13.03 9.01 -2.17
CA ASP A 172 14.22 8.23 -2.55
C ASP A 172 14.83 7.48 -1.35
N VAL A 173 14.56 7.94 -0.13
CA VAL A 173 14.85 7.22 1.12
C VAL A 173 13.55 6.65 1.69
N PRO A 174 13.29 5.34 1.52
CA PRO A 174 12.03 4.75 1.96
C PRO A 174 11.93 4.68 3.50
N PHE A 175 10.75 5.02 4.03
CA PHE A 175 10.46 4.85 5.45
C PHE A 175 10.18 3.37 5.75
N LYS A 176 11.11 2.71 6.47
CA LYS A 176 11.01 1.29 6.85
C LYS A 176 10.03 1.11 8.00
N VAL A 177 8.96 0.37 7.77
CA VAL A 177 7.86 0.18 8.71
C VAL A 177 7.51 -1.27 8.97
N MET A 178 6.86 -1.49 10.11
CA MET A 178 6.19 -2.72 10.47
C MET A 178 4.75 -2.41 10.92
N PHE A 179 3.87 -3.38 10.78
CA PHE A 179 2.45 -3.24 11.12
C PHE A 179 2.17 -3.97 12.42
N LYS A 180 1.58 -3.29 13.40
CA LYS A 180 1.13 -3.89 14.65
C LYS A 180 -0.38 -3.80 14.70
N LYS A 181 -1.08 -4.93 14.86
CA LYS A 181 -2.52 -4.90 15.08
C LYS A 181 -2.85 -4.06 16.33
N ALA A 182 -3.84 -3.16 16.21
CA ALA A 182 -4.24 -2.27 17.29
C ALA A 182 -5.00 -3.02 18.40
#